data_AF-Q8VKN0-F1
#
_entry.id   AF-Q8VKN0-F1
#
_cell.length_a   1.000
_cell.length_b   1.000
_cell.length_c   1.000
_cell.angle_alpha   90.00
_cell.angle_beta   90.00
_cell.angle_gamma   90.00
#
_symmetry.space_group_name_H-M   'P 1'
#
loop_
_entity.id
_entity.type
_entity.pdbx_description
1 polymer ?
#
loop_
_entity_poly.entity_id
_entity_poly.type
_entity_poly.pdbx_seq_one_letter_code
_entity_poly.pdbx_strand_id
1 'polypeptide(L)' 'MSNTVVITGHCTSLTVSGMRNSVTVDSVDTIEAAGFNNEVTYHSGSPKISNAGGSNSVQQG' A
#
# COMPACT_ATOMS: atom_id res chain seq x y z
N MET A 1 -5.26 -16.14 -6.68
CA MET A 1 -5.54 -15.73 -5.29
C MET A 1 -5.04 -14.31 -5.15
N SER A 2 -5.91 -13.43 -4.67
CA SER A 2 -5.63 -12.03 -4.34
C SER A 2 -6.21 -11.78 -2.96
N ASN A 3 -5.47 -11.08 -2.10
CA ASN A 3 -5.96 -10.69 -0.78
C ASN A 3 -6.38 -9.23 -0.82
N THR A 4 -7.51 -8.90 -0.19
CA THR A 4 -7.99 -7.53 -0.07
C THR A 4 -7.93 -7.12 1.40
N VAL A 5 -7.27 -6.00 1.69
CA VAL A 5 -7.12 -5.45 3.04
C VAL A 5 -7.56 -3.99 3.03
N VAL A 6 -8.38 -3.61 4.02
CA VAL A 6 -8.84 -2.22 4.19
C VAL A 6 -8.41 -1.75 5.58
N ILE A 7 -7.69 -0.63 5.62
CA ILE A 7 -7.19 0.01 6.83
C ILE A 7 -7.88 1.35 6.98
N THR A 8 -8.72 1.47 8.00
CA THR A 8 -9.42 2.72 8.30
C THR A 8 -8.64 3.57 9.30
N GLY A 9 -8.74 4.89 9.16
CA GLY A 9 -7.99 5.85 9.96
C GLY A 9 -6.55 6.10 9.49
N HIS A 10 -5.73 6.62 10.40
CA HIS A 10 -4.33 6.94 10.12
C HIS A 10 -3.40 5.84 10.61
N CYS A 11 -2.41 5.49 9.79
CA CYS A 11 -1.27 4.70 10.22
C CYS A 11 0.05 5.38 9.87
N THR A 12 1.04 5.24 10.73
CA THR A 12 2.36 5.84 10.47
C THR A 12 3.12 5.10 9.36
N SER A 13 2.99 3.77 9.31
CA SER A 13 3.72 2.94 8.36
C SER A 13 2.89 1.76 7.90
N LEU A 14 2.92 1.50 6.59
CA LEU A 14 2.30 0.35 5.94
C LEU A 14 3.35 -0.41 5.14
N THR A 15 3.60 -1.68 5.49
CA THR A 15 4.45 -2.58 4.71
C THR A 15 3.60 -3.65 4.04
N VAL A 16 3.67 -3.74 2.71
CA VAL A 16 2.94 -4.73 1.92
C VAL A 16 3.93 -5.76 1.35
N SER A 17 3.92 -6.94 1.96
CA SER A 17 4.72 -8.11 1.55
C SER A 17 3.85 -9.19 0.91
N GLY A 18 4.42 -10.00 0.00
CA GLY A 18 3.71 -11.07 -0.70
C GLY A 18 3.39 -10.73 -2.16
N MET A 19 2.45 -11.43 -2.78
CA MET A 19 2.10 -11.24 -4.18
C MET A 19 0.61 -11.01 -4.41
N ARG A 20 0.26 -10.05 -5.29
CA ARG A 20 -1.12 -9.75 -5.69
C ARG A 20 -2.04 -9.39 -4.50
N ASN A 21 -1.55 -8.56 -3.58
CA ASN A 21 -2.40 -7.95 -2.56
C ASN A 21 -3.01 -6.65 -3.09
N SER A 22 -4.26 -6.39 -2.71
CA SER A 22 -4.96 -5.13 -2.92
C SER A 22 -5.21 -4.50 -1.55
N VAL A 23 -4.62 -3.35 -1.30
CA VAL A 23 -4.65 -2.68 0.01
C VAL A 23 -5.21 -1.28 -0.14
N THR A 24 -6.22 -0.94 0.65
CA THR A 24 -6.78 0.41 0.72
C THR A 24 -6.55 0.98 2.12
N VAL A 25 -6.08 2.23 2.19
CA VAL A 25 -5.80 2.92 3.47
C VAL A 25 -6.30 4.37 3.44
N ASP A 26 -6.97 4.82 4.51
CA ASP A 26 -7.48 6.20 4.56
C ASP A 26 -6.35 7.24 4.57
N SER A 27 -5.35 7.05 5.44
CA SER A 27 -4.23 7.97 5.60
C SER A 27 -2.99 7.23 6.07
N VAL A 28 -1.84 7.53 5.45
CA VAL A 28 -0.57 6.92 5.83
C VAL A 28 0.62 7.84 5.57
N ASP A 29 1.62 7.80 6.45
CA ASP A 29 2.83 8.64 6.30
C ASP A 29 3.91 7.95 5.46
N THR A 30 4.02 6.62 5.52
CA THR A 30 5.00 5.84 4.74
C THR A 30 4.39 4.53 4.23
N ILE A 31 4.59 4.25 2.94
CA ILE A 31 4.19 3.00 2.29
C ILE A 31 5.45 2.29 1.78
N GLU A 32 5.64 1.06 2.19
CA GLU A 32 6.69 0.18 1.69
C GLU A 32 6.09 -1.06 0.99
N ALA A 33 6.18 -1.08 -0.34
CA ALA A 33 5.78 -2.21 -1.16
C ALA A 33 6.98 -3.14 -1.39
N ALA A 34 7.16 -4.10 -0.48
CA ALA A 34 8.28 -5.06 -0.51
C ALA A 34 7.97 -6.33 -1.33
N GLY A 35 6.70 -6.59 -1.63
CA GLY A 35 6.25 -7.75 -2.41
C GLY A 35 6.25 -7.54 -3.94
N PHE A 36 5.49 -8.37 -4.68
CA PHE A 36 5.34 -8.24 -6.14
C PHE A 36 3.88 -8.10 -6.59
N ASN A 37 3.62 -7.28 -7.61
CA ASN A 37 2.28 -7.07 -8.17
C ASN A 37 1.23 -6.66 -7.12
N ASN A 38 1.61 -5.88 -6.11
CA ASN A 38 0.65 -5.35 -5.13
C ASN A 38 0.04 -4.05 -5.65
N GLU A 39 -1.20 -3.82 -5.30
CA GLU A 39 -1.94 -2.59 -5.57
C GLU A 39 -2.27 -1.93 -4.22
N VAL A 40 -1.83 -0.69 -4.06
CA VAL A 40 -2.06 0.08 -2.84
C VAL A 40 -2.74 1.39 -3.21
N THR A 41 -3.89 1.65 -2.59
CA THR A 41 -4.65 2.88 -2.74
C THR A 41 -4.68 3.62 -1.41
N TYR A 42 -4.26 4.87 -1.39
CA TYR A 42 -4.39 5.74 -0.23
C TYR A 42 -5.36 6.90 -0.52
N HIS A 43 -6.23 7.24 0.43
CA HIS A 43 -7.25 8.28 0.22
C HIS A 43 -6.70 9.69 0.48
N SER A 44 -5.89 9.86 1.52
CA SER A 44 -5.44 11.19 1.98
C SER A 44 -4.00 11.20 2.48
N GLY A 45 -3.39 12.39 2.48
CA GLY A 45 -2.01 12.60 2.90
C GLY A 45 -1.01 12.55 1.73
N SER A 46 0.27 12.63 2.09
CA SER A 46 1.39 12.64 1.15
C SER A 46 2.43 11.60 1.58
N PRO A 47 2.11 10.30 1.47
CA PRO A 47 2.99 9.25 1.96
C PRO A 47 4.33 9.27 1.24
N LYS A 48 5.39 8.94 1.99
CA LYS A 48 6.64 8.54 1.38
C LYS A 48 6.48 7.12 0.84
N ILE A 49 6.60 6.97 -0.47
CA ILE A 49 6.44 5.67 -1.14
C ILE A 49 7.81 5.06 -1.40
N SER A 50 8.02 3.85 -0.92
CA SER A 50 9.17 2.99 -1.23
C SER A 50 8.68 1.72 -1.92
N ASN A 51 9.22 1.45 -3.11
CA ASN A 51 8.88 0.25 -3.87
C ASN A 51 10.12 -0.64 -3.93
N ALA A 52 10.33 -1.41 -2.86
CA ALA A 52 11.49 -2.29 -2.72
C ALA A 52 11.32 -3.60 -3.51
N GLY A 53 10.08 -3.99 -3.80
CA GLY A 53 9.76 -5.13 -4.65
C GLY A 53 9.48 -4.76 -6.11
N GLY A 54 8.89 -5.69 -6.87
CA GLY A 54 8.70 -5.54 -8.31
C GLY A 54 7.24 -5.36 -8.75
N SER A 55 6.99 -4.45 -9.69
CA SER A 55 5.68 -4.27 -10.33
C SER A 55 4.54 -3.92 -9.37
N ASN A 56 4.83 -3.27 -8.25
CA ASN A 56 3.79 -2.73 -7.37
C ASN A 56 3.25 -1.40 -7.92
N SER A 57 1.95 -1.19 -7.77
CA SER A 57 1.25 0.05 -8.06
C SER A 57 0.83 0.71 -6.75
N VAL A 58 1.21 1.96 -6.55
CA VAL A 58 0.79 2.76 -5.39
C VAL A 58 0.22 4.06 -5.93
N GLN A 59 -1.05 4.33 -5.64
CA GLN A 59 -1.77 5.48 -6.18
C GLN A 59 -2.70 6.11 -5.15
N GLN A 60 -2.96 7.39 -5.31
CA GLN A 60 -4.04 8.07 -4.60
C GLN A 60 -5.36 7.80 -5.32
N GLY A 61 -6.42 7.48 -4.59
CA GLY A 61 -7.75 7.22 -5.15
C GLY A 61 -8.81 7.12 -4.07
#